data_AF-A0A7S1K2L1-F1
#
_entry.id   AF-A0A7S1K2L1-F1
#
_cell.length_a   1.000
_cell.length_b   1.000
_cell.length_c   1.000
_cell.angle_alpha   90.00
_cell.angle_beta   90.00
_cell.angle_gamma   90.00
#
_symmetry.space_group_name_H-M   'P 1'
#
loop_
_entity.id
_entity.type
_entity.pdbx_description
1 polymer ?
#
loop_
_entity_poly.entity_id
_entity_poly.type
_entity_poly.pdbx_seq_one_letter_code
_entity_poly.pdbx_strand_id
1 'polypeptide(L)'
;ANFNINGLVLPDRTIKPCMHEVKYFYQPIAVHLLGAKAAPGGDTVTVTIRITNQFIHQSVTHDMIRFEAVFSTDTAFDAYESQAIKCPTLEPGAGEEVTVEGRMPPKNAAMGTEGGKEGCIPDVWITVRAILGKTTKWADEGHVVATERLSLTDSFRDALPTAPGPQTFLRFPPAGGDAAKDLTIEDCGDYVAVQGEDFKLAFDRGRLGGLISWVAIPWSRQEWADLATKPDQEFAIEYIWDGHGPSVCFVRAPTDNDRGGA
;
A
#
# COMPACT_ATOMS: atom_id res chain seq x y z
N ALA A 1 -34.26 10.37 -8.00
CA ALA A 1 -34.75 11.21 -6.89
C ALA A 1 -34.33 10.56 -5.57
N ASN A 2 -33.23 11.05 -4.99
CA ASN A 2 -32.56 10.57 -3.77
C ASN A 2 -32.02 11.75 -2.94
N PHE A 3 -32.58 12.95 -3.14
CA PHE A 3 -32.11 14.21 -2.56
C PHE A 3 -32.22 14.27 -1.02
N ASN A 4 -32.88 13.30 -0.40
CA ASN A 4 -32.99 13.13 1.04
C ASN A 4 -31.92 12.19 1.64
N ILE A 5 -30.97 11.67 0.85
CA ILE A 5 -29.95 10.70 1.29
C ILE A 5 -28.55 11.34 1.38
N ASN A 6 -28.40 12.35 2.23
CA ASN A 6 -27.16 13.15 2.34
C ASN A 6 -26.32 12.87 3.59
N GLY A 7 -26.69 11.88 4.41
CA GLY A 7 -26.04 11.60 5.69
C GLY A 7 -24.66 10.96 5.56
N LEU A 8 -23.80 11.16 6.56
CA LEU A 8 -22.49 10.49 6.73
C LEU A 8 -22.60 9.02 7.16
N VAL A 9 -23.78 8.63 7.62
CA VAL A 9 -24.13 7.26 8.01
C VAL A 9 -25.37 6.83 7.26
N LEU A 10 -25.56 5.51 7.14
CA LEU A 10 -26.77 4.89 6.64
C LEU A 10 -27.90 4.99 7.69
N PRO A 11 -29.18 4.74 7.31
CA PRO A 11 -30.31 4.85 8.23
C PRO A 11 -30.21 3.94 9.48
N ASP A 12 -29.48 2.83 9.40
CA ASP A 12 -29.18 1.91 10.49
C ASP A 12 -27.95 2.33 11.33
N ARG A 13 -27.36 3.49 11.03
CA ARG A 13 -26.14 4.07 11.61
C ARG A 13 -24.86 3.37 11.18
N THR A 14 -24.92 2.48 10.19
CA THR A 14 -23.71 1.95 9.54
C THR A 14 -22.93 3.11 8.90
N ILE A 15 -21.63 3.13 9.16
CA ILE A 15 -20.75 4.23 8.75
C ILE A 15 -20.47 4.17 7.24
N LYS A 16 -20.54 5.31 6.55
CA LYS A 16 -20.06 5.44 5.17
C LYS A 16 -18.56 5.77 5.14
N PRO A 17 -17.82 5.44 4.06
CA PRO A 17 -16.39 5.72 3.96
C PRO A 17 -15.99 7.17 4.28
N CYS A 18 -16.79 8.17 3.87
CA CYS A 18 -16.52 9.58 4.13
C CYS A 18 -16.44 9.96 5.62
N MET A 19 -17.06 9.18 6.52
CA MET A 19 -16.95 9.43 7.96
C MET A 19 -15.54 9.15 8.49
N HIS A 20 -14.77 8.27 7.85
CA HIS A 20 -13.37 8.04 8.21
C HIS A 20 -12.51 9.27 7.91
N GLU A 21 -12.78 9.97 6.80
CA GLU A 21 -12.13 11.25 6.49
C GLU A 21 -12.53 12.32 7.52
N VAL A 22 -13.82 12.41 7.88
CA VAL A 22 -14.28 13.33 8.94
C VAL A 22 -13.55 13.04 10.26
N LYS A 23 -13.44 11.77 10.66
CA LYS A 23 -12.70 11.37 11.87
C LYS A 23 -11.24 11.80 11.80
N TYR A 24 -10.57 11.61 10.66
CA TYR A 24 -9.17 11.98 10.47
C TYR A 24 -8.97 13.50 10.51
N PHE A 25 -9.77 14.27 9.77
CA PHE A 25 -9.63 15.73 9.73
C PHE A 25 -9.97 16.42 11.05
N TYR A 26 -10.87 15.85 11.84
CA TYR A 26 -11.30 16.43 13.12
C TYR A 26 -10.51 15.88 14.31
N GLN A 27 -9.47 15.08 14.06
CA GLN A 27 -8.67 14.51 15.14
C GLN A 27 -7.97 15.62 15.95
N PRO A 28 -7.96 15.55 17.29
CA PRO A 28 -7.49 16.64 18.15
C PRO A 28 -5.98 16.63 18.40
N ILE A 29 -5.23 15.76 17.70
CA ILE A 29 -3.78 15.66 17.82
C ILE A 29 -3.17 15.75 16.43
N ALA A 30 -2.26 16.71 16.26
CA ALA A 30 -1.46 16.81 15.04
C ALA A 30 -0.08 16.19 15.26
N VAL A 31 0.42 15.51 14.24
CA VAL A 31 1.76 14.92 14.23
C VAL A 31 2.48 15.37 12.97
N HIS A 32 3.69 15.89 13.12
CA HIS A 32 4.52 16.33 11.99
C HIS A 32 5.90 15.69 12.05
N LEU A 33 6.39 15.22 10.91
CA LEU A 33 7.78 14.79 10.79
C LEU A 33 8.70 16.00 10.81
N LEU A 34 9.66 16.04 11.73
CA LEU A 34 10.72 17.06 11.75
C LEU A 34 12.01 16.53 11.09
N GLY A 35 12.25 15.23 11.17
CA GLY A 35 13.31 14.57 10.44
C GLY A 35 13.47 13.11 10.84
N ALA A 36 14.21 12.36 10.03
CA ALA A 36 14.64 11.02 10.38
C ALA A 36 16.10 10.82 9.99
N LYS A 37 16.85 10.08 10.80
CA LYS A 37 18.26 9.77 10.58
C LYS A 37 18.50 8.29 10.81
N ALA A 38 19.10 7.64 9.82
CA ALA A 38 19.61 6.29 9.99
C ALA A 38 20.89 6.32 10.84
N ALA A 39 21.05 5.35 11.74
CA ALA A 39 22.25 5.22 12.54
C ALA A 39 23.46 4.79 11.67
N PRO A 40 24.69 5.10 12.11
CA PRO A 40 25.90 4.57 11.47
C PRO A 40 25.89 3.03 11.51
N GLY A 41 25.67 2.39 10.37
CA GLY A 41 25.47 0.93 10.25
C GLY A 41 24.18 0.55 9.52
N GLY A 42 23.18 1.45 9.49
CA GLY A 42 21.95 1.28 8.71
C GLY A 42 20.91 0.34 9.31
N ASP A 43 21.11 -0.14 10.54
CA ASP A 43 20.21 -1.11 11.19
C ASP A 43 19.08 -0.45 12.00
N THR A 44 19.29 0.81 12.43
CA THR A 44 18.31 1.56 13.22
C THR A 44 18.05 2.93 12.64
N VAL A 45 16.88 3.47 12.97
CA VAL A 45 16.42 4.80 12.60
C VAL A 45 16.01 5.57 13.86
N THR A 46 16.43 6.83 13.91
CA THR A 46 15.95 7.82 14.86
C THR A 46 15.01 8.77 14.13
N VAL A 47 13.74 8.81 14.52
CA VAL A 47 12.71 9.68 13.95
C VAL A 47 12.36 10.76 14.96
N THR A 48 12.44 12.02 14.56
CA THR A 48 12.00 13.18 15.35
C THR A 48 10.67 13.68 14.79
N ILE A 49 9.65 13.68 15.64
CA ILE A 49 8.31 14.15 15.31
C ILE A 49 7.87 15.23 16.29
N ARG A 50 7.03 16.15 15.83
CA ARG A 50 6.32 17.11 16.68
C ARG A 50 4.90 16.62 16.91
N ILE A 51 4.51 16.43 18.17
CA ILE A 51 3.14 16.10 18.56
C ILE A 51 2.50 17.36 19.15
N THR A 52 1.36 17.80 18.62
CA THR A 52 0.67 19.01 19.05
C THR A 52 -0.74 18.68 19.54
N ASN A 53 -1.06 19.13 20.74
CA ASN A 53 -2.39 19.06 21.32
C ASN A 53 -3.27 20.18 20.76
N GLN A 54 -4.33 19.83 20.03
CA GLN A 54 -5.30 20.79 19.50
C GLN A 54 -6.57 20.91 20.35
N PHE A 55 -6.66 20.21 21.48
CA PHE A 55 -7.71 20.49 22.45
C PHE A 55 -7.56 21.91 23.00
N ILE A 56 -8.70 22.58 23.20
CA ILE A 56 -8.75 23.97 23.70
C ILE A 56 -8.76 24.06 25.23
N HIS A 57 -9.19 23.00 25.92
CA HIS A 57 -9.40 23.01 27.38
C HIS A 57 -8.91 21.73 28.09
N GLN A 58 -8.29 20.81 27.35
CA GLN A 58 -7.90 19.51 27.88
C GLN A 58 -6.42 19.26 27.63
N SER A 59 -5.67 19.05 28.72
CA SER A 59 -4.29 18.60 28.65
C SER A 59 -4.25 17.12 28.29
N VAL A 60 -3.30 16.73 27.44
CA VAL A 60 -3.07 15.33 27.04
C VAL A 60 -2.04 14.73 27.99
N THR A 61 -2.51 13.89 28.90
CA THR A 61 -1.70 13.18 29.89
C THR A 61 -1.48 11.73 29.50
N HIS A 62 -0.45 11.09 30.05
CA HIS A 62 -0.10 9.69 29.77
C HIS A 62 -1.20 8.69 30.19
N ASP A 63 -2.03 9.02 31.18
CA ASP A 63 -3.17 8.20 31.61
C ASP A 63 -4.40 8.39 30.72
N MET A 64 -4.47 9.49 29.97
CA MET A 64 -5.56 9.79 29.05
C MET A 64 -5.29 9.26 27.65
N ILE A 65 -4.11 9.57 27.08
CA ILE A 65 -3.72 9.17 25.73
C ILE A 65 -2.33 8.55 25.79
N ARG A 66 -2.23 7.34 25.25
CA ARG A 66 -0.97 6.64 25.01
C ARG A 66 -0.61 6.79 23.54
N PHE A 67 0.65 7.11 23.28
CA PHE A 67 1.17 7.25 21.94
C PHE A 67 1.98 6.01 21.54
N GLU A 68 1.79 5.56 20.32
CA GLU A 68 2.47 4.40 19.75
C GLU A 68 2.95 4.71 18.34
N ALA A 69 4.17 4.33 18.02
CA ALA A 69 4.77 4.38 16.70
C ALA A 69 4.81 2.96 16.12
N VAL A 70 4.28 2.78 14.92
CA VAL A 70 4.23 1.50 14.23
C VAL A 70 4.99 1.62 12.91
N PHE A 71 6.03 0.82 12.73
CA PHE A 71 6.86 0.83 11.54
C PHE A 71 6.40 -0.24 10.54
N SER A 72 6.34 0.14 9.26
CA SER A 72 5.89 -0.73 8.17
C SER A 72 6.63 -0.42 6.86
N THR A 73 6.63 -1.38 5.94
CA THR A 73 7.11 -1.17 4.57
C THR A 73 5.96 -1.16 3.54
N ASP A 74 6.24 -0.80 2.30
CA ASP A 74 5.32 -0.98 1.16
C ASP A 74 5.09 -2.46 0.78
N THR A 75 6.10 -3.30 1.00
CA THR A 75 6.07 -4.73 0.67
C THR A 75 5.49 -5.64 1.76
N ALA A 76 5.43 -5.17 3.00
CA ALA A 76 4.89 -5.93 4.12
C ALA A 76 3.42 -5.55 4.34
N PHE A 77 2.53 -6.53 4.26
CA PHE A 77 1.11 -6.35 4.61
C PHE A 77 0.91 -5.97 6.08
N ASP A 78 1.89 -6.27 6.94
CA ASP A 78 1.86 -6.03 8.38
C ASP A 78 3.02 -5.14 8.85
N ALA A 79 2.80 -4.48 9.99
CA ALA A 79 3.85 -3.77 10.70
C ALA A 79 4.94 -4.74 11.19
N TYR A 80 6.20 -4.39 11.00
CA TYR A 80 7.33 -5.22 11.46
C TYR A 80 7.83 -4.83 12.85
N GLU A 81 7.44 -3.66 13.35
CA GLU A 81 7.82 -3.17 14.67
C GLU A 81 6.81 -2.16 15.21
N SER A 82 6.62 -2.15 16.54
CA SER A 82 5.87 -1.13 17.26
C SER A 82 6.65 -0.68 18.50
N GLN A 83 6.56 0.61 18.81
CA GLN A 83 7.23 1.25 19.94
C GLN A 83 6.29 2.23 20.65
N ALA A 84 6.29 2.19 21.98
CA ALA A 84 5.59 3.21 22.77
C ALA A 84 6.36 4.54 22.72
N ILE A 85 5.65 5.64 22.48
CA ILE A 85 6.25 6.97 22.42
C ILE A 85 6.14 7.61 23.80
N LYS A 86 7.29 7.98 24.37
CA LYS A 86 7.34 8.76 25.62
C LYS A 86 7.10 10.23 25.31
N CYS A 87 5.84 10.65 25.37
CA CYS A 87 5.45 12.05 25.22
C CYS A 87 5.18 12.66 26.61
N PRO A 88 5.74 13.83 26.94
CA PRO A 88 5.37 14.56 28.16
C PRO A 88 3.89 15.01 28.10
N THR A 89 3.36 15.44 29.23
CA THR A 89 2.01 16.03 29.27
C THR A 89 1.95 17.27 28.36
N LEU A 90 0.98 17.30 27.45
CA LEU A 90 0.78 18.44 26.54
C LEU A 90 -0.38 19.30 27.04
N GLU A 91 -0.10 20.53 27.44
CA GLU A 91 -1.16 21.50 27.72
C GLU A 91 -1.99 21.86 26.48
N PRO A 92 -3.20 22.41 26.62
CA PRO A 92 -4.02 22.85 25.49
C PRO A 92 -3.25 23.77 24.53
N GLY A 93 -3.23 23.43 23.24
CA GLY A 93 -2.49 24.17 22.20
C GLY A 93 -0.97 23.97 22.20
N ALA A 94 -0.41 23.27 23.19
CA ALA A 94 1.03 23.03 23.27
C ALA A 94 1.45 21.91 22.31
N GLY A 95 2.72 21.93 21.90
CA GLY A 95 3.30 20.85 21.13
C GLY A 95 4.75 20.61 21.53
N GLU A 96 5.15 19.34 21.47
CA GLU A 96 6.44 18.85 21.93
C GLU A 96 7.13 18.03 20.86
N GLU A 97 8.45 18.09 20.86
CA GLU A 97 9.29 17.29 19.99
C GLU A 97 9.67 16.01 20.71
N VAL A 98 9.38 14.88 20.09
CA VAL A 98 9.67 13.56 20.62
C VAL A 98 10.50 12.77 19.62
N THR A 99 11.43 12.00 20.17
CA THR A 99 12.29 11.14 19.38
C THR A 99 11.87 9.69 19.59
N VAL A 100 11.70 8.97 18.48
CA VAL A 100 11.37 7.56 18.45
C VAL A 100 12.49 6.81 17.77
N GLU A 101 12.98 5.77 18.42
CA GLU A 101 13.93 4.83 17.83
C GLU A 101 13.16 3.63 17.26
N GLY A 102 13.55 3.16 16.09
CA GLY A 102 13.02 1.94 15.48
C GLY A 102 14.09 1.21 14.69
N ARG A 103 13.82 -0.02 14.27
CA ARG A 103 14.71 -0.75 13.37
C ARG A 103 14.41 -0.41 11.92
N MET A 104 15.45 -0.40 11.10
CA MET A 104 15.28 -0.43 9.65
C MET A 104 14.81 -1.83 9.23
N PRO A 105 14.00 -1.94 8.15
CA PRO A 105 13.64 -3.26 7.64
C PRO A 105 14.91 -4.03 7.27
N PRO A 106 14.93 -5.36 7.46
CA PRO A 106 16.08 -6.16 7.06
C PRO A 106 16.35 -5.96 5.57
N LYS A 107 17.63 -5.87 5.16
CA LYS A 107 18.04 -5.63 3.75
C LYS A 107 17.46 -6.65 2.75
N ASN A 108 16.97 -7.78 3.26
CA ASN A 108 16.38 -8.88 2.49
C ASN A 108 14.84 -8.89 2.55
N ALA A 109 14.20 -7.85 3.10
CA ALA A 109 12.73 -7.73 3.20
C ALA A 109 12.04 -7.53 1.84
N ALA A 110 12.81 -7.31 0.76
CA ALA A 110 12.36 -7.61 -0.59
C ALA A 110 12.34 -9.14 -0.78
N MET A 111 11.38 -9.81 -0.13
CA MET A 111 11.22 -11.26 -0.26
C MET A 111 10.48 -11.57 -1.56
N GLY A 112 11.10 -12.41 -2.40
CA GLY A 112 10.42 -13.00 -3.54
C GLY A 112 11.27 -13.64 -4.64
N THR A 113 12.51 -14.11 -4.39
CA THR A 113 13.19 -15.10 -5.26
C THR A 113 14.56 -15.49 -4.68
N GLU A 114 14.91 -16.77 -4.77
CA GLU A 114 16.30 -17.21 -4.71
C GLU A 114 17.10 -16.45 -5.79
N GLY A 115 18.06 -15.63 -5.36
CA GLY A 115 18.78 -14.70 -6.24
C GLY A 115 18.55 -13.25 -5.86
N GLY A 116 18.92 -12.90 -4.61
CA GLY A 116 18.86 -11.53 -4.11
C GLY A 116 19.65 -10.57 -5.00
N LYS A 117 18.94 -9.79 -5.81
CA LYS A 117 19.50 -8.58 -6.42
C LYS A 117 19.52 -7.50 -5.35
N GLU A 118 20.71 -7.16 -4.88
CA GLU A 118 20.97 -5.90 -4.16
C GLU A 118 20.41 -4.74 -4.99
N GLY A 119 19.51 -3.93 -4.43
CA GLY A 119 19.16 -2.69 -5.13
C GLY A 119 17.95 -1.88 -4.66
N CYS A 120 16.94 -2.49 -4.04
CA CYS A 120 15.74 -1.74 -3.62
C CYS A 120 15.54 -1.83 -2.11
N ILE A 121 15.75 -0.71 -1.42
CA ILE A 121 15.27 -0.54 -0.05
C ILE A 121 13.76 -0.25 -0.16
N PRO A 122 12.90 -1.02 0.54
CA PRO A 122 11.47 -0.80 0.50
C PRO A 122 11.12 0.57 1.10
N ASP A 123 9.99 1.15 0.69
CA ASP A 123 9.52 2.40 1.26
C ASP A 123 9.18 2.21 2.74
N VAL A 124 9.79 3.01 3.61
CA VAL A 124 9.63 2.88 5.06
C VAL A 124 8.68 3.94 5.58
N TRP A 125 7.73 3.50 6.40
CA TRP A 125 6.70 4.35 6.99
C TRP A 125 6.67 4.21 8.50
N ILE A 126 6.35 5.31 9.18
CA ILE A 126 5.97 5.31 10.60
C ILE A 126 4.51 5.77 10.72
N THR A 127 3.70 4.98 11.40
CA THR A 127 2.32 5.32 11.76
C THR A 127 2.26 5.65 13.24
N VAL A 128 1.97 6.90 13.57
CA VAL A 128 1.76 7.33 14.96
C VAL A 128 0.28 7.19 15.30
N ARG A 129 -0.03 6.56 16.43
CA ARG A 129 -1.38 6.37 16.96
C ARG A 129 -1.51 7.03 18.32
N ALA A 130 -2.54 7.84 18.50
CA ALA A 130 -2.97 8.37 19.78
C ALA A 130 -4.17 7.54 20.27
N ILE A 131 -3.96 6.79 21.35
CA ILE A 131 -4.87 5.73 21.80
C ILE A 131 -5.39 6.06 23.20
N LEU A 132 -6.70 5.93 23.44
CA LEU A 132 -7.25 6.14 24.79
C LEU A 132 -6.60 5.19 25.81
N GLY A 133 -6.13 5.78 26.90
CA GLY A 133 -5.49 5.10 28.02
C GLY A 133 -6.45 4.38 28.95
N LYS A 134 -7.74 4.73 28.92
CA LYS A 134 -8.79 4.20 29.79
C LYS A 134 -10.17 4.34 29.15
N THR A 135 -11.12 3.52 29.58
CA THR A 135 -12.53 3.61 29.16
C THR A 135 -13.15 4.93 29.61
N THR A 136 -13.91 5.53 28.71
CA THR A 136 -14.67 6.77 28.92
C THR A 136 -16.15 6.52 28.70
N LYS A 137 -16.99 7.54 28.88
CA LYS A 137 -18.44 7.43 28.63
C LYS A 137 -18.82 7.19 27.17
N TRP A 138 -17.91 7.47 26.22
CA TRP A 138 -18.20 7.48 24.79
C TRP A 138 -17.36 6.48 23.97
N ALA A 139 -16.27 5.97 24.55
CA ALA A 139 -15.44 4.93 23.93
C ALA A 139 -14.64 4.17 24.99
N ASP A 140 -14.35 2.93 24.67
CA ASP A 140 -13.52 2.04 25.49
C ASP A 140 -12.03 2.39 25.42
N GLU A 141 -11.28 1.90 26.41
CA GLU A 141 -9.81 1.87 26.35
C GLU A 141 -9.35 1.22 25.04
N GLY A 142 -8.30 1.77 24.42
CA GLY A 142 -7.80 1.27 23.13
C GLY A 142 -8.42 1.98 21.91
N HIS A 143 -9.41 2.85 22.08
CA HIS A 143 -9.93 3.64 20.96
C HIS A 143 -8.86 4.59 20.38
N VAL A 144 -8.63 4.53 19.07
CA VAL A 144 -7.71 5.44 18.35
C VAL A 144 -8.41 6.78 18.12
N VAL A 145 -7.89 7.82 18.78
CA VAL A 145 -8.41 9.20 18.74
C VAL A 145 -7.80 9.98 17.58
N ALA A 146 -6.53 9.74 17.28
CA ALA A 146 -5.82 10.35 16.15
C ALA A 146 -4.80 9.38 15.58
N THR A 147 -4.52 9.50 14.29
CA THR A 147 -3.45 8.76 13.64
C THR A 147 -2.82 9.59 12.54
N GLU A 148 -1.51 9.39 12.32
CA GLU A 148 -0.80 9.98 11.20
C GLU A 148 0.23 9.01 10.64
N ARG A 149 0.33 8.93 9.31
CA ARG A 149 1.31 8.07 8.63
C ARG A 149 2.30 8.93 7.87
N LEU A 150 3.57 8.83 8.26
CA LEU A 150 4.66 9.66 7.75
C LEU A 150 5.62 8.79 6.95
N SER A 151 5.96 9.21 5.73
CA SER A 151 7.01 8.58 4.93
C SER A 151 8.36 8.92 5.51
N LEU A 152 9.20 7.91 5.72
CA LEU A 152 10.59 8.09 6.12
C LEU A 152 11.54 7.97 4.92
N THR A 153 11.09 7.41 3.79
CA THR A 153 11.92 7.17 2.60
C THR A 153 12.64 8.43 2.14
N ASP A 154 11.94 9.56 2.09
CA ASP A 154 12.53 10.83 1.62
C ASP A 154 13.67 11.30 2.53
N SER A 155 13.60 10.99 3.82
CA SER A 155 14.66 11.31 4.79
C SER A 155 15.89 10.41 4.66
N PHE A 156 15.79 9.29 3.95
CA PHE A 156 16.91 8.37 3.67
C PHE A 156 17.40 8.43 2.23
N ARG A 157 16.76 9.23 1.38
CA ARG A 157 17.07 9.30 -0.06
C ARG A 157 18.52 9.70 -0.33
N ASP A 158 19.12 10.53 0.52
CA ASP A 158 20.54 10.92 0.42
C ASP A 158 21.50 9.82 0.90
N ALA A 159 21.02 8.86 1.70
CA ALA A 159 21.78 7.70 2.16
C ALA A 159 21.61 6.47 1.25
N LEU A 160 20.70 6.54 0.28
CA LEU A 160 20.44 5.50 -0.69
C LEU A 160 21.32 5.70 -1.93
N PRO A 161 21.94 4.63 -2.47
CA PRO A 161 22.51 4.73 -3.82
C PRO A 161 21.38 5.13 -4.77
N THR A 162 21.63 6.15 -5.59
CA THR A 162 20.68 6.72 -6.54
C THR A 162 19.98 5.61 -7.30
N ALA A 163 18.67 5.45 -7.09
CA ALA A 163 17.88 4.51 -7.87
C ALA A 163 18.16 4.77 -9.35
N PRO A 164 18.42 3.73 -10.15
CA PRO A 164 18.70 3.93 -11.56
C PRO A 164 17.45 4.58 -12.18
N GLY A 165 17.63 5.67 -12.91
CA GLY A 165 16.54 6.57 -13.32
C GLY A 165 15.38 5.87 -14.06
N PRO A 166 14.24 6.55 -14.28
CA PRO A 166 13.02 5.95 -14.85
C PRO A 166 13.22 5.26 -16.22
N GLN A 167 14.34 5.53 -16.90
CA GLN A 167 14.80 4.85 -18.11
C GLN A 167 15.19 3.36 -17.89
N THR A 168 15.25 2.88 -16.65
CA THR A 168 15.69 1.52 -16.31
C THR A 168 14.53 0.52 -16.29
N PHE A 169 13.29 0.99 -16.11
CA PHE A 169 12.08 0.15 -16.22
C PHE A 169 11.69 -0.14 -17.68
N LEU A 170 12.29 0.56 -18.65
CA LEU A 170 12.16 0.28 -20.09
C LEU A 170 13.37 -0.45 -20.68
N ARG A 171 14.29 -0.95 -19.84
CA ARG A 171 15.31 -1.87 -20.31
C ARG A 171 14.76 -3.28 -20.23
N PHE A 172 14.53 -3.88 -21.39
CA PHE A 172 14.56 -5.33 -21.55
C PHE A 172 15.67 -5.89 -20.64
N PRO A 173 15.42 -6.97 -19.87
CA PRO A 173 16.48 -7.58 -19.08
C PRO A 173 17.68 -7.81 -20.00
N PRO A 174 18.92 -7.48 -19.56
CA PRO A 174 20.09 -7.76 -20.36
C PRO A 174 20.06 -9.27 -20.67
N ALA A 175 20.09 -9.60 -21.96
CA ALA A 175 20.22 -10.97 -22.43
C ALA A 175 21.49 -11.56 -21.81
N GLY A 176 21.33 -12.27 -20.71
CA GLY A 176 22.42 -12.64 -19.84
C GLY A 176 21.95 -13.66 -18.83
N GLY A 177 21.98 -14.94 -19.23
CA GLY A 177 22.03 -16.05 -18.29
C GLY A 177 20.79 -16.94 -18.20
N ASP A 178 20.06 -17.10 -19.30
CA ASP A 178 19.54 -18.39 -19.76
C ASP A 178 19.16 -18.17 -21.22
N ALA A 179 19.24 -19.20 -22.07
CA ALA A 179 18.82 -19.08 -23.46
C ALA A 179 17.50 -18.30 -23.52
N ALA A 180 17.46 -17.19 -24.27
CA ALA A 180 16.22 -16.47 -24.50
C ALA A 180 15.19 -17.53 -24.91
N LYS A 181 14.28 -17.89 -24.00
CA LYS A 181 13.26 -18.89 -24.31
C LYS A 181 12.44 -18.21 -25.41
N ASP A 182 12.56 -18.74 -26.62
CA ASP A 182 12.08 -18.05 -27.82
C ASP A 182 10.58 -17.84 -27.68
N LEU A 183 10.17 -16.58 -27.58
CA LEU A 183 8.77 -16.21 -27.71
C LEU A 183 8.35 -16.55 -29.13
N THR A 184 7.33 -17.39 -29.27
CA THR A 184 6.78 -17.73 -30.58
C THR A 184 5.65 -16.75 -30.90
N ILE A 185 5.76 -16.08 -32.05
CA ILE A 185 4.72 -15.20 -32.56
C ILE A 185 4.03 -15.91 -33.71
N GLU A 186 2.72 -16.13 -33.58
CA GLU A 186 1.88 -16.76 -34.59
C GLU A 186 0.92 -15.72 -35.16
N ASP A 187 0.96 -15.54 -36.48
CA ASP A 187 -0.02 -14.73 -37.20
C ASP A 187 -1.22 -15.62 -37.57
N CYS A 188 -2.34 -15.42 -36.87
CA CYS A 188 -3.56 -16.21 -37.05
C CYS A 188 -4.60 -15.49 -37.94
N GLY A 189 -4.18 -14.46 -38.70
CA GLY A 189 -5.08 -13.65 -39.53
C GLY A 189 -5.74 -12.53 -38.74
N ASP A 190 -6.85 -12.84 -38.07
CA ASP A 190 -7.68 -11.86 -37.33
C ASP A 190 -7.09 -11.47 -35.96
N TYR A 191 -6.11 -12.23 -35.47
CA TYR A 191 -5.37 -11.95 -34.25
C TYR A 191 -3.91 -12.39 -34.36
N VAL A 192 -3.06 -11.85 -33.48
CA VAL A 192 -1.67 -12.28 -33.28
C VAL A 192 -1.58 -13.01 -31.96
N ALA A 193 -1.05 -14.23 -31.96
CA ALA A 193 -0.75 -14.93 -30.72
C ALA A 193 0.73 -14.79 -30.36
N VAL A 194 1.00 -14.55 -29.08
CA VAL A 194 2.36 -14.54 -28.51
C VAL A 194 2.42 -15.63 -27.46
N GLN A 195 3.28 -16.62 -27.66
CA GLN A 195 3.41 -17.77 -26.79
C GLN A 195 4.78 -17.78 -26.11
N GLY A 196 4.77 -17.86 -24.78
CA GLY A 196 5.91 -18.20 -23.94
C GLY A 196 5.88 -19.67 -23.52
N GLU A 197 6.74 -20.04 -22.57
CA GLU A 197 6.84 -21.40 -22.05
C GLU A 197 5.59 -21.83 -21.27
N ASP A 198 4.98 -20.89 -20.56
CA ASP A 198 3.96 -21.09 -19.54
C ASP A 198 2.72 -20.19 -19.76
N PHE A 199 2.72 -19.40 -20.83
CA PHE A 199 1.60 -18.53 -21.20
C PHE A 199 1.40 -18.42 -22.71
N LYS A 200 0.18 -18.07 -23.11
CA LYS A 200 -0.20 -17.66 -24.46
C LYS A 200 -1.12 -16.44 -24.38
N LEU A 201 -0.77 -15.40 -25.13
CA LEU A 201 -1.54 -14.17 -25.28
C LEU A 201 -2.11 -14.10 -26.70
N ALA A 202 -3.30 -13.53 -26.88
CA ALA A 202 -3.84 -13.23 -28.20
C ALA A 202 -4.25 -11.75 -28.29
N PHE A 203 -3.81 -11.08 -29.35
CA PHE A 203 -4.09 -9.67 -29.63
C PHE A 203 -4.94 -9.55 -30.89
N ASP A 204 -6.11 -8.93 -30.78
CA ASP A 204 -7.00 -8.70 -31.91
C ASP A 204 -6.42 -7.68 -32.89
N ARG A 205 -6.55 -7.95 -34.20
CA ARG A 205 -6.15 -7.00 -35.27
C ARG A 205 -7.31 -6.19 -35.81
N GLY A 206 -8.55 -6.68 -35.69
CA GLY A 206 -9.69 -6.17 -36.44
C GLY A 206 -10.48 -5.04 -35.76
N ARG A 207 -10.48 -4.96 -34.43
CA ARG A 207 -11.30 -3.98 -33.67
C ARG A 207 -10.48 -2.91 -32.98
N LEU A 208 -9.63 -3.29 -32.03
CA LEU A 208 -9.03 -2.34 -31.06
C LEU A 208 -7.53 -2.52 -30.86
N GLY A 209 -6.90 -3.54 -31.44
CA GLY A 209 -5.49 -3.86 -31.13
C GLY A 209 -5.29 -4.39 -29.71
N GLY A 210 -6.37 -4.74 -29.02
CA GLY A 210 -6.38 -5.11 -27.61
C GLY A 210 -6.02 -6.57 -27.37
N LEU A 211 -5.53 -6.85 -26.17
CA LEU A 211 -5.37 -8.22 -25.67
C LEU A 211 -6.75 -8.84 -25.47
N ILE A 212 -7.06 -9.94 -26.14
CA ILE A 212 -8.38 -10.60 -26.13
C ILE A 212 -8.40 -11.95 -25.41
N SER A 213 -7.23 -12.57 -25.18
CA SER A 213 -7.09 -13.81 -24.42
C SER A 213 -5.73 -13.84 -23.75
N TRP A 214 -5.70 -14.37 -22.53
CA TRP A 214 -4.50 -14.69 -21.79
C TRP A 214 -4.69 -16.04 -21.11
N VAL A 215 -4.04 -17.04 -21.67
CA VAL A 215 -3.97 -18.38 -21.11
C VAL A 215 -2.64 -18.55 -20.40
N ALA A 216 -2.61 -18.99 -19.14
CA ALA A 216 -1.35 -19.32 -18.46
C ALA A 216 -1.47 -20.54 -17.54
N ILE A 217 -0.34 -21.19 -17.29
CA ILE A 217 -0.18 -22.25 -16.30
C ILE A 217 0.13 -21.58 -14.95
N PRO A 218 -0.66 -21.80 -13.88
CA PRO A 218 -0.43 -21.16 -12.59
C PRO A 218 0.93 -21.52 -11.97
N TRP A 219 1.60 -20.54 -11.38
CA TRP A 219 2.93 -20.71 -10.77
C TRP A 219 2.91 -21.25 -9.32
N SER A 220 1.74 -21.40 -8.68
CA SER A 220 1.66 -21.71 -7.25
C SER A 220 1.49 -23.21 -6.97
N ARG A 221 2.36 -23.79 -6.13
CA ARG A 221 2.26 -25.19 -5.64
C ARG A 221 1.04 -25.46 -4.74
N GLN A 222 0.37 -24.43 -4.24
CA GLN A 222 -0.70 -24.58 -3.24
C GLN A 222 -2.01 -25.09 -3.86
N GLU A 223 -2.25 -24.81 -5.14
CA GLU A 223 -3.42 -25.28 -5.90
C GLU A 223 -3.28 -26.75 -6.37
N TRP A 224 -2.14 -27.39 -6.11
CA TRP A 224 -1.82 -28.74 -6.59
C TRP A 224 -2.45 -29.88 -5.78
N ALA A 225 -2.92 -29.62 -4.55
CA ALA A 225 -3.39 -30.69 -3.66
C ALA A 225 -4.70 -31.34 -4.13
N ASP A 226 -5.54 -30.60 -4.87
CA ASP A 226 -6.84 -31.09 -5.37
C ASP A 226 -6.76 -31.62 -6.81
N LEU A 227 -5.64 -31.40 -7.52
CA LEU A 227 -5.49 -31.64 -8.96
C LEU A 227 -4.58 -32.82 -9.34
N ALA A 228 -4.03 -33.54 -8.36
CA ALA A 228 -3.03 -34.60 -8.55
C ALA A 228 -3.54 -35.91 -9.23
N THR A 229 -4.62 -35.87 -10.01
CA THR A 229 -5.20 -37.06 -10.68
C THR A 229 -5.24 -37.03 -12.20
N LYS A 230 -4.71 -36.01 -12.90
CA LYS A 230 -4.66 -36.01 -14.38
C LYS A 230 -3.38 -35.41 -14.98
N PRO A 231 -2.72 -36.02 -15.98
CA PRO A 231 -1.41 -35.57 -16.47
C PRO A 231 -1.42 -35.04 -17.94
N ASP A 232 -2.41 -34.27 -18.35
CA ASP A 232 -2.58 -33.89 -19.76
C ASP A 232 -3.26 -32.53 -19.92
N GLN A 233 -2.53 -31.50 -20.39
CA GLN A 233 -2.95 -30.22 -21.02
C GLN A 233 -4.21 -29.45 -20.52
N GLU A 234 -4.91 -29.89 -19.47
CA GLU A 234 -6.15 -29.35 -18.89
C GLU A 234 -5.90 -28.23 -17.86
N PHE A 235 -4.64 -27.83 -17.64
CA PHE A 235 -4.23 -26.93 -16.53
C PHE A 235 -4.07 -25.46 -16.91
N ALA A 236 -4.41 -25.11 -18.16
CA ALA A 236 -4.26 -23.75 -18.65
C ALA A 236 -5.50 -22.91 -18.25
N ILE A 237 -5.30 -21.84 -17.47
CA ILE A 237 -6.39 -20.94 -17.04
C ILE A 237 -6.48 -19.79 -18.03
N GLU A 238 -7.67 -19.55 -18.57
CA GLU A 238 -8.00 -18.33 -19.30
C GLU A 238 -8.33 -17.21 -18.30
N TYR A 239 -7.50 -16.17 -18.26
CA TYR A 239 -7.61 -15.02 -17.37
C TYR A 239 -8.49 -13.91 -17.94
N ILE A 240 -8.80 -13.95 -19.23
CA ILE A 240 -9.60 -12.94 -19.91
C ILE A 240 -10.89 -13.58 -20.41
N TRP A 241 -12.01 -13.05 -19.95
CA TRP A 241 -13.29 -13.40 -20.53
C TRP A 241 -13.33 -12.96 -22.00
N ASP A 242 -13.78 -13.85 -22.89
CA ASP A 242 -13.88 -13.61 -24.33
C ASP A 242 -14.52 -12.26 -24.69
N GLY A 243 -13.77 -11.42 -25.42
CA GLY A 243 -14.22 -10.09 -25.82
C GLY A 243 -14.18 -9.01 -24.74
N HIS A 244 -13.71 -9.31 -23.52
CA HIS A 244 -13.61 -8.38 -22.37
C HIS A 244 -12.17 -8.15 -21.92
N GLY A 245 -11.25 -8.16 -22.88
CA GLY A 245 -9.86 -7.81 -22.66
C GLY A 245 -9.63 -6.42 -22.08
N PRO A 246 -8.42 -6.15 -21.55
CA PRO A 246 -8.03 -4.82 -21.11
C PRO A 246 -8.30 -3.79 -22.20
N SER A 247 -9.07 -2.76 -21.85
CA SER A 247 -9.45 -1.69 -22.75
C SER A 247 -9.26 -0.35 -22.06
N VAL A 248 -9.08 0.70 -22.84
CA VAL A 248 -8.97 2.05 -22.28
C VAL A 248 -10.34 2.48 -21.77
N CYS A 249 -10.43 2.82 -20.48
CA CYS A 249 -11.65 3.30 -19.84
C CYS A 249 -11.54 4.79 -19.52
N PHE A 250 -12.36 5.60 -20.19
CA PHE A 250 -12.41 7.06 -20.00
C PHE A 250 -13.56 7.53 -19.13
N VAL A 251 -14.42 6.61 -18.68
CA VAL A 251 -15.68 6.92 -18.02
C VAL A 251 -15.75 6.25 -16.65
N ARG A 252 -16.50 6.87 -15.75
CA ARG A 252 -16.90 6.29 -14.46
C ARG A 252 -18.41 6.32 -14.34
N ALA A 253 -18.98 5.43 -13.53
CA ALA A 253 -20.39 5.53 -13.18
C ALA A 253 -20.66 6.88 -12.46
N PRO A 254 -21.65 7.67 -12.89
CA PRO A 254 -21.88 9.00 -12.34
C PRO A 254 -22.37 8.91 -10.89
N THR A 255 -21.71 9.65 -10.02
CA THR A 255 -22.13 9.88 -8.63
C THR A 255 -23.23 10.95 -8.57
N ASP A 256 -23.82 11.15 -7.39
CA ASP A 256 -24.83 12.21 -7.20
C ASP A 256 -24.26 13.61 -7.47
N ASN A 257 -22.98 13.85 -7.14
CA ASN A 257 -22.30 15.11 -7.46
C ASN A 257 -22.14 15.32 -8.98
N ASP A 258 -21.82 14.25 -9.72
CA ASP A 258 -21.70 14.34 -11.19
C ASP A 258 -23.06 14.65 -11.85
N ARG A 259 -24.17 14.17 -11.26
CA ARG A 259 -25.53 14.42 -11.75
C ARG A 259 -26.08 15.79 -11.36
N GLY A 260 -25.67 16.32 -10.21
CA GLY A 260 -26.12 17.63 -9.72
C GLY A 260 -25.33 18.82 -10.28
N GLY A 261 -24.12 18.57 -10.79
CA GLY A 261 -23.28 19.59 -11.45
C GLY A 261 -23.54 19.76 -12.96
N ALA A 262 -24.52 19.04 -13.51
CA ALA A 262 -24.96 19.13 -14.90
C ALA A 262 -26.18 20.05 -15.06
#